data_AF-A0A7J3AZJ2-F1
#
_entry.id   AF-A0A7J3AZJ2-F1
#
_cell.length_a   1.000
_cell.length_b   1.000
_cell.length_c   1.000
_cell.angle_alpha   90.00
_cell.angle_beta   90.00
_cell.angle_gamma   90.00
#
_symmetry.space_group_name_H-M   'P 1'
#
loop_
_entity.id
_entity.type
_entity.pdbx_description
1 polymer ?
#
loop_
_entity_poly.entity_id
_entity_poly.type
_entity_poly.pdbx_seq_one_letter_code
_entity_poly.pdbx_strand_id
1 'polypeptide(L)' 'MLFLRADLSGVKIGLGEPVKVMGAINLSPESFYKGSVAKDPDEALRRAERMVEEGASIIDVGGMSTAPY' A
#
# COMPACT_ATOMS: atom_id res chain seq x y z
N MET A 1 0.96 -23.67 19.54
CA MET A 1 0.42 -22.37 19.12
C MET A 1 1.44 -21.74 18.18
N LEU A 2 1.18 -21.69 16.88
CA LEU A 2 2.16 -21.19 15.90
C LEU A 2 2.13 -19.65 15.96
N PHE A 3 3.24 -19.03 16.35
CA PHE A 3 3.39 -17.59 16.24
C PHE A 3 3.65 -17.27 14.76
N LEU A 4 2.61 -16.85 14.03
CA LEU A 4 2.73 -16.47 12.63
C LEU A 4 3.61 -15.21 12.53
N ARG A 5 4.76 -15.39 11.88
CA ARG A 5 5.67 -14.34 11.44
C ARG A 5 5.91 -14.52 9.96
N ALA A 6 5.97 -13.41 9.22
CA ALA A 6 6.34 -13.41 7.82
C ALA A 6 7.37 -12.32 7.56
N ASP A 7 8.19 -12.55 6.54
CA ASP A 7 9.13 -11.59 5.99
C ASP A 7 8.65 -11.23 4.59
N LEU A 8 8.23 -9.97 4.41
CA LEU A 8 7.83 -9.44 3.12
C LEU A 8 8.96 -8.58 2.57
N SER A 9 9.89 -9.21 1.87
CA SER A 9 11.04 -8.54 1.24
C SER A 9 11.83 -7.64 2.20
N GLY A 10 12.13 -8.14 3.40
CA GLY A 10 12.83 -7.44 4.47
C GLY A 10 11.91 -6.78 5.50
N VAL A 11 10.60 -6.70 5.25
CA VAL A 11 9.62 -6.18 6.22
C VAL A 11 9.08 -7.34 7.06
N LYS A 12 9.54 -7.42 8.30
CA LYS A 12 9.05 -8.40 9.28
C LYS A 12 7.66 -7.99 9.79
N ILE A 13 6.71 -8.92 9.73
CA ILE A 13 5.33 -8.75 10.20
C ILE A 13 4.90 -9.93 11.06
N GLY A 14 4.01 -9.68 12.02
CA GLY A 14 3.42 -10.72 12.88
C GLY A 14 3.78 -10.58 14.36
N LEU A 15 3.64 -11.67 15.12
CA LEU A 15 3.71 -11.64 16.59
C LEU A 15 5.06 -11.13 17.13
N GLY A 16 4.99 -10.03 17.87
CA GLY A 16 6.13 -9.35 18.50
C GLY A 16 6.75 -8.23 17.66
N GLU A 17 6.32 -8.05 16.41
CA GLU A 17 6.74 -6.91 15.58
C GLU A 17 5.82 -5.69 15.84
N PRO A 18 6.33 -4.45 15.76
CA PRO A 18 5.49 -3.25 15.79
C PRO A 18 4.48 -3.25 14.65
N VAL A 19 3.36 -2.54 14.84
CA VAL A 19 2.40 -2.27 13.76
C VAL A 19 3.13 -1.60 12.59
N LYS A 20 2.85 -2.07 11.39
CA LYS A 20 3.37 -1.53 10.14
C LYS A 20 2.24 -0.83 9.39
N VAL A 21 2.53 0.33 8.83
CA VAL A 21 1.60 1.05 7.97
C VAL A 21 1.86 0.64 6.52
N MET A 22 0.81 0.34 5.79
CA MET A 22 0.83 0.06 4.36
C MET A 22 0.13 1.22 3.65
N GLY A 23 0.86 1.95 2.80
CA GLY A 23 0.28 2.97 1.94
C GLY A 23 -0.36 2.32 0.72
N ALA A 24 -1.58 2.73 0.35
CA ALA A 24 -2.30 2.17 -0.79
C ALA A 24 -2.34 3.18 -1.96
N ILE A 25 -1.89 2.75 -3.13
CA ILE A 25 -1.92 3.52 -4.38
C ILE A 25 -2.83 2.81 -5.37
N ASN A 26 -3.94 3.45 -5.72
CA ASN A 26 -4.85 2.94 -6.75
C ASN A 26 -4.45 3.47 -8.13
N LEU A 27 -4.38 2.60 -9.12
CA LEU A 27 -4.11 2.96 -10.52
C LEU A 27 -5.35 2.78 -11.42
N SER A 28 -6.33 1.99 -10.98
CA SER A 28 -7.55 1.71 -11.74
C SER A 28 -8.42 2.96 -11.89
N PRO A 29 -8.73 3.39 -13.13
CA PRO A 29 -9.68 4.45 -13.40
C PRO A 29 -11.09 4.15 -12.89
N GLU A 30 -11.44 2.87 -12.74
CA GLU A 30 -12.74 2.37 -12.26
C GLU A 30 -12.91 2.51 -10.74
N SER A 31 -11.85 2.86 -10.00
CA SER A 31 -11.90 3.05 -8.55
C SER A 31 -13.02 4.01 -8.14
N PHE A 32 -13.71 3.68 -7.04
CA PHE A 32 -14.88 4.42 -6.52
C PHE A 32 -14.53 5.89 -6.20
N TYR A 33 -13.41 6.09 -5.48
CA TYR A 33 -12.94 7.43 -5.12
C TYR A 33 -11.90 7.93 -6.12
N LYS A 34 -12.30 8.80 -7.04
CA LYS A 34 -11.41 9.30 -8.11
C LYS A 34 -10.18 10.05 -7.59
N GLY A 35 -10.29 10.69 -6.42
CA GLY A 35 -9.17 11.41 -5.81
C GLY A 35 -8.00 10.51 -5.37
N SER A 36 -8.23 9.21 -5.14
CA SER A 36 -7.16 8.28 -4.76
C SER A 36 -6.46 7.63 -5.95
N VAL A 37 -6.93 7.83 -7.18
CA VAL A 37 -6.30 7.26 -8.37
C VAL A 37 -5.08 8.10 -8.77
N ALA A 38 -3.93 7.47 -8.97
CA ALA A 38 -2.76 8.12 -9.57
C ALA A 38 -2.94 8.15 -11.10
N LYS A 39 -2.71 9.31 -11.72
CA LYS A 39 -3.01 9.56 -13.14
C LYS A 39 -1.93 9.05 -14.07
N ASP A 40 -0.71 8.97 -13.57
CA ASP A 40 0.47 8.53 -14.31
C ASP A 40 1.50 7.88 -13.36
N PRO A 41 2.50 7.16 -13.89
CA PRO A 41 3.53 6.52 -13.08
C PRO A 41 4.34 7.48 -12.21
N ASP A 42 4.56 8.72 -12.66
CA ASP A 42 5.34 9.70 -11.91
C ASP A 42 4.56 10.21 -10.69
N GLU A 43 3.24 10.37 -10.83
CA GLU A 43 2.35 10.68 -9.70
C GLU A 43 2.30 9.54 -8.70
N ALA A 44 2.22 8.29 -9.19
CA ALA A 44 2.29 7.12 -8.31
C ALA A 44 3.61 7.08 -7.53
N LEU A 45 4.74 7.35 -8.18
CA LEU A 45 6.04 7.42 -7.53
C LEU A 45 6.10 8.51 -6.45
N ARG A 46 5.71 9.76 -6.79
CA ARG A 46 5.69 10.86 -5.82
C ARG A 46 4.81 10.58 -4.60
N ARG A 47 3.67 9.90 -4.81
CA ARG A 47 2.79 9.47 -3.70
C ARG A 47 3.46 8.40 -2.84
N ALA A 48 4.14 7.42 -3.45
CA ALA A 48 4.87 6.39 -2.73
C ALA A 48 6.00 6.99 -1.88
N GLU A 49 6.82 7.88 -2.45
CA GLU A 49 7.88 8.59 -1.73
C GLU A 49 7.34 9.33 -0.51
N ARG A 50 6.26 10.11 -0.71
CA ARG A 50 5.59 10.82 0.38
C ARG A 50 5.05 9.87 1.45
N MET A 51 4.42 8.75 1.08
CA MET A 51 3.92 7.77 2.05
C MET A 51 5.05 7.17 2.89
N VAL A 52 6.21 6.92 2.27
CA VAL A 52 7.41 6.44 2.98
C VAL A 52 7.91 7.50 3.96
N GLU A 53 7.98 8.78 3.56
CA GLU A 53 8.31 9.90 4.45
C GLU A 53 7.34 10.03 5.62
N GLU A 54 6.05 9.75 5.40
CA GLU A 54 5.00 9.73 6.43
C GLU A 54 5.00 8.45 7.29
N GLY A 55 5.89 7.49 7.02
CA GLY A 55 6.13 6.31 7.86
C GLY A 55 5.53 4.99 7.34
N ALA A 56 5.05 4.94 6.09
CA ALA A 56 4.65 3.69 5.47
C ALA A 56 5.84 2.73 5.34
N SER A 57 5.66 1.50 5.82
CA SER A 57 6.66 0.43 5.70
C SER A 57 6.46 -0.41 4.44
N ILE A 58 5.26 -0.36 3.85
CA ILE A 58 4.88 -1.12 2.65
C ILE A 58 4.07 -0.18 1.76
N ILE A 59 4.20 -0.35 0.44
CA ILE A 59 3.33 0.26 -0.55
C ILE A 59 2.56 -0.85 -1.27
N ASP A 60 1.23 -0.76 -1.25
CA ASP A 60 0.32 -1.61 -2.03
C ASP A 60 -0.13 -0.86 -3.27
N VAL A 61 0.06 -1.47 -4.44
CA VAL A 61 -0.21 -0.84 -5.74
C VAL A 61 -1.30 -1.65 -6.46
N GLY A 62 -2.51 -1.09 -6.48
CA GLY A 62 -3.69 -1.76 -7.03
C GLY A 62 -4.00 -1.32 -8.46
N GLY A 63 -3.83 -2.23 -9.43
CA GLY A 63 -4.15 -1.99 -10.85
C GLY A 63 -5.61 -2.22 -11.24
N MET A 64 -6.42 -2.81 -10.35
CA MET A 64 -7.80 -3.19 -10.61
C MET A 64 -8.67 -2.87 -9.40
N SER A 65 -9.74 -2.10 -9.61
CA SER A 65 -10.70 -1.78 -8.55
C SER A 65 -11.51 -3.02 -8.17
N THR A 66 -11.67 -3.23 -6.86
CA THR A 66 -12.62 -4.21 -6.29
C THR A 66 -13.86 -3.54 -5.70
N ALA A 67 -14.08 -2.25 -6.00
CA ALA A 67 -15.21 -1.52 -5.46
C ALA A 67 -16.53 -2.16 -5.91
N PRO A 68 -17.49 -2.37 -4.97
CA PRO A 68 -18.81 -2.85 -5.34
C PRO A 68 -19.53 -1.80 -6.19
N TYR A 69 -20.18 -2.26 -7.26
CA TYR A 69 -21.09 -1.46 -8.09
C TYR A 69 -22.50 -1.43 -7.51
#